data_AF-A0A7X3RZ45-F1
#
_entry.id   AF-A0A7X3RZ45-F1
#
_cell.length_a   1.000
_cell.length_b   1.000
_cell.length_c   1.000
_cell.angle_alpha   90.00
_cell.angle_beta   90.00
_cell.angle_gamma   90.00
#
_symmetry.space_group_name_H-M   'P 1'
#
loop_
_entity.id
_entity.type
_entity.pdbx_description
1 polymer ?
#
loop_
_entity_poly.entity_id
_entity_poly.type
_entity_poly.pdbx_seq_one_letter_code
_entity_poly.pdbx_strand_id
1 'polypeptide(L)'
;MLRLIIAVAATAALTALTWHKRRLIRAMAEELLERGIELTVNNRFWPSKSEEDLDVPIVYVTDGGSKYHRSDCRFLNGNARAIAVDKAEEEYAPCGTCWPAA
;
A
#
# COMPACT_ATOMS: atom_id res chain seq x y z
N MET A 1 -8.87 -9.87 48.61
CA MET A 1 -8.33 -11.08 47.94
C MET A 1 -9.35 -11.72 46.99
N LEU A 2 -10.60 -11.96 47.39
CA LEU A 2 -11.65 -12.54 46.52
C LEU A 2 -11.90 -11.79 45.20
N ARG A 3 -11.92 -10.45 45.23
CA ARG A 3 -12.08 -9.60 44.02
C ARG A 3 -10.93 -9.74 43.02
N LEU A 4 -9.71 -10.00 43.47
CA LEU A 4 -8.54 -10.20 42.61
C LEU A 4 -8.61 -11.57 41.91
N ILE A 5 -9.04 -12.61 42.64
CA ILE A 5 -9.18 -13.96 42.08
C ILE A 5 -10.25 -14.00 40.98
N ILE A 6 -11.40 -13.33 41.21
CA ILE A 6 -12.48 -13.24 40.22
C ILE A 6 -11.99 -12.51 38.96
N ALA A 7 -11.23 -11.43 39.12
CA ALA A 7 -10.70 -10.68 37.98
C ALA A 7 -9.71 -11.51 37.13
N VAL A 8 -8.80 -12.26 37.76
CA VAL A 8 -7.83 -13.12 37.06
C VAL A 8 -8.50 -14.30 36.37
N ALA A 9 -9.50 -14.91 37.00
CA ALA A 9 -10.27 -16.00 36.37
C ALA A 9 -11.08 -15.50 35.16
N ALA A 10 -11.67 -14.31 35.27
CA ALA A 10 -12.41 -13.69 34.17
C ALA A 10 -11.50 -13.35 32.98
N THR A 11 -10.31 -12.78 33.23
CA THR A 11 -9.36 -12.47 32.15
C THR A 11 -8.83 -13.73 31.47
N ALA A 12 -8.52 -14.79 32.23
CA ALA A 12 -8.09 -16.08 31.68
C ALA A 12 -9.19 -16.76 30.85
N ALA A 13 -10.45 -16.70 31.30
CA ALA A 13 -11.57 -17.25 30.55
C ALA A 13 -11.80 -16.50 29.23
N LEU A 14 -11.69 -15.16 29.24
CA LEU A 14 -11.84 -14.33 28.04
C LEU A 14 -10.69 -14.57 27.04
N THR A 15 -9.45 -14.70 27.50
CA THR A 15 -8.32 -15.04 26.61
C THR A 15 -8.44 -16.44 26.03
N ALA A 16 -8.92 -17.43 26.80
CA ALA A 16 -9.19 -18.78 26.31
C ALA A 16 -10.32 -18.79 25.25
N LEU A 17 -11.40 -18.04 25.48
CA LEU A 17 -12.51 -17.90 24.54
C LEU A 17 -12.08 -17.22 23.24
N THR A 18 -11.26 -16.18 23.33
CA THR A 18 -10.72 -15.49 22.13
C THR A 18 -9.75 -16.36 21.34
N TRP A 19 -8.91 -17.16 22.02
CA TRP A 19 -8.05 -18.14 21.36
C TRP A 19 -8.87 -19.23 20.65
N HIS A 20 -9.90 -19.77 21.30
CA HIS A 20 -10.77 -20.80 20.74
C HIS A 20 -11.54 -20.30 19.51
N LYS A 21 -12.10 -19.08 19.57
CA LYS A 21 -12.78 -18.45 18.44
C LYS A 21 -11.85 -18.24 17.24
N ARG A 22 -10.61 -17.78 17.47
CA ARG A 22 -9.60 -17.63 16.40
C ARG A 22 -9.22 -18.97 15.77
N ARG A 23 -9.10 -20.02 16.58
CA ARG A 23 -8.82 -21.39 16.10
C ARG A 23 -9.94 -21.94 15.22
N LEU A 24 -11.19 -21.71 15.60
CA LEU A 24 -12.35 -22.16 14.82
C LEU A 24 -12.45 -21.46 13.46
N ILE A 25 -12.29 -20.13 13.45
CA ILE A 25 -12.32 -19.35 12.19
C ILE A 25 -11.22 -19.82 11.24
N ARG A 26 -10.02 -20.09 11.77
CA ARG A 26 -8.90 -20.60 10.97
C ARG A 26 -9.19 -21.99 10.38
N ALA A 27 -9.71 -22.91 11.17
CA ALA A 27 -10.07 -24.26 10.69
C ALA A 27 -11.15 -24.21 9.61
N MET A 28 -12.16 -23.36 9.77
CA MET A 28 -13.21 -23.16 8.75
C MET A 28 -12.65 -22.53 7.48
N ALA A 29 -11.72 -21.57 7.58
CA ALA A 29 -11.08 -20.97 6.42
C ALA A 29 -10.23 -22.00 5.64
N GLU A 30 -9.48 -22.85 6.35
CA GLU A 30 -8.69 -23.93 5.74
C GLU A 30 -9.60 -24.94 5.01
N GLU A 31 -10.73 -25.35 5.61
CA GLU A 31 -11.71 -26.23 4.96
C GLU A 31 -12.33 -25.60 3.68
N LEU A 32 -12.69 -24.32 3.74
CA LEU A 32 -13.29 -23.61 2.60
C LEU A 32 -12.29 -23.45 1.44
N LEU A 33 -11.00 -23.27 1.76
CA LEU A 33 -9.92 -23.23 0.77
C LEU A 33 -9.71 -24.59 0.10
N GLU A 34 -9.72 -25.69 0.86
CA GLU A 34 -9.61 -27.05 0.30
C GLU A 34 -10.80 -27.40 -0.62
N ARG A 35 -11.96 -26.81 -0.35
CA ARG A 35 -13.17 -26.97 -1.15
C ARG A 35 -13.21 -26.07 -2.39
N GLY A 36 -12.18 -25.26 -2.63
CA GLY A 36 -12.06 -24.40 -3.80
C GLY A 36 -13.11 -23.29 -3.87
N ILE A 37 -13.67 -22.89 -2.72
CA ILE A 37 -14.65 -21.80 -2.64
C ILE A 37 -13.89 -20.48 -2.63
N GLU A 38 -14.04 -19.67 -3.67
CA GLU A 38 -13.48 -18.31 -3.72
C GLU A 38 -14.15 -17.43 -2.66
N LEU A 39 -13.42 -17.12 -1.58
CA LEU A 39 -13.88 -16.21 -0.54
C LEU A 39 -13.56 -14.77 -0.95
N THR A 40 -14.54 -14.05 -1.49
CA THR A 40 -14.38 -12.61 -1.74
C THR A 40 -14.52 -11.85 -0.41
N VAL A 41 -13.39 -11.44 0.19
CA VAL A 41 -13.39 -10.61 1.39
C VAL A 41 -13.82 -9.19 1.01
N ASN A 42 -15.09 -8.85 1.25
CA ASN A 42 -15.58 -7.49 1.03
C ASN A 42 -15.16 -6.59 2.19
N ASN A 43 -13.90 -6.16 2.19
CA ASN A 43 -13.34 -5.32 3.23
C ASN A 43 -13.81 -3.86 3.03
N ARG A 44 -15.05 -3.56 3.42
CA ARG A 44 -15.60 -2.19 3.40
C ARG A 44 -14.93 -1.24 4.41
N PHE A 45 -13.87 -1.69 5.07
CA PHE A 45 -13.21 -0.99 6.17
C PHE A 45 -11.71 -1.29 6.09
N TRP A 46 -10.94 -0.34 5.54
CA TRP A 46 -9.48 -0.32 5.34
C TRP A 46 -9.04 -0.56 3.89
N PRO A 47 -8.67 0.51 3.15
CA PRO A 47 -7.83 0.36 1.98
C PRO A 47 -6.43 0.01 2.50
N SER A 48 -6.11 -1.28 2.56
CA SER A 48 -4.70 -1.67 2.65
C SER A 48 -4.07 -1.15 1.38
N LYS A 49 -3.18 -0.15 1.52
CA LYS A 49 -2.32 0.36 0.45
C LYS A 49 -1.68 -0.86 -0.23
N SER A 50 -2.19 -1.25 -1.39
CA SER A 50 -1.62 -2.35 -2.16
C SER A 50 -0.22 -1.93 -2.60
N GLU A 51 0.67 -2.89 -2.79
CA GLU A 51 2.06 -2.66 -3.21
C GLU A 51 2.17 -1.98 -4.60
N GLU A 52 1.03 -1.76 -5.28
CA GLU A 52 0.90 -1.02 -6.54
C GLU A 52 0.67 0.48 -6.35
N ASP A 53 0.49 0.95 -5.11
CA ASP A 53 0.32 2.37 -4.76
C ASP A 53 1.66 2.94 -4.26
N LEU A 54 2.77 2.51 -4.89
CA LEU A 54 4.05 3.19 -4.76
C LEU A 54 3.83 4.61 -5.27
N ASP A 55 4.04 5.58 -4.39
CA ASP A 55 3.96 7.01 -4.68
C ASP A 55 5.19 7.39 -5.54
N VAL A 56 5.29 6.77 -6.72
CA VAL A 56 6.38 6.97 -7.65
C VAL A 56 6.19 8.39 -8.19
N PRO A 57 7.14 9.30 -7.92
CA PRO A 57 6.96 10.68 -8.30
C PRO A 57 6.84 10.80 -9.81
N ILE A 58 5.89 11.61 -10.25
CA ILE A 58 5.66 11.89 -11.67
C ILE A 58 6.47 13.11 -12.09
N VAL A 59 7.23 12.95 -13.16
CA VAL A 59 8.02 14.00 -13.82
C VAL A 59 7.55 14.22 -15.26
N TYR A 60 7.98 15.31 -15.87
CA TYR A 60 7.52 15.74 -17.19
C TYR A 60 8.67 15.80 -18.19
N VAL A 61 8.46 15.26 -19.38
CA VAL A 61 9.42 15.27 -20.49
C VAL A 61 8.77 15.93 -21.71
N THR A 62 9.49 16.82 -22.39
CA THR A 62 9.04 17.42 -23.65
C THR A 62 9.32 16.49 -24.83
N ASP A 63 8.49 16.53 -25.86
CA ASP A 63 8.56 15.55 -26.97
C ASP A 63 9.92 15.52 -27.70
N GLY A 64 10.63 16.64 -27.78
CA GLY A 64 11.97 16.76 -28.35
C GLY A 64 13.10 16.95 -27.32
N GLY A 65 12.78 16.89 -26.02
CA GLY A 65 13.73 17.14 -24.95
C GLY A 65 14.53 15.90 -24.57
N SER A 66 15.79 16.10 -24.19
CA SER A 66 16.65 15.06 -23.59
C SER A 66 16.63 15.08 -22.06
N LYS A 67 15.73 15.88 -21.46
CA LYS A 67 15.70 16.14 -20.03
C LYS A 67 14.31 16.00 -19.44
N TYR A 68 14.25 15.55 -18.20
CA TYR A 68 13.03 15.54 -17.40
C TYR A 68 12.96 16.72 -16.43
N HIS A 69 11.73 17.14 -16.14
CA HIS A 69 11.39 18.39 -15.47
C HIS A 69 10.29 18.17 -14.42
N ARG A 70 10.19 19.12 -13.49
CA ARG A 70 8.97 19.30 -12.68
C ARG A 70 7.89 20.07 -13.45
N SER A 71 6.64 19.96 -13.00
CA SER A 71 5.49 20.67 -13.58
C SER A 71 5.64 22.20 -13.57
N ASP A 72 6.42 22.75 -12.65
CA ASP A 72 6.64 24.18 -12.46
C ASP A 72 7.86 24.74 -13.22
N CYS A 73 8.54 23.90 -14.03
CA CYS A 73 9.76 24.33 -14.70
C CYS A 73 9.48 25.34 -15.82
N ARG A 74 10.15 26.50 -15.79
CA ARG A 74 10.06 27.52 -16.85
C ARG A 74 10.44 27.01 -18.25
N PHE A 75 11.28 25.98 -18.33
CA PHE A 75 11.70 25.36 -19.59
C PHE A 75 10.76 24.25 -20.07
N LEU A 76 9.75 23.91 -19.29
CA LEU A 76 8.66 23.04 -19.73
C LEU A 76 7.72 23.85 -20.63
N ASN A 77 8.14 24.03 -21.89
CA ASN A 77 7.35 24.72 -22.90
C ASN A 77 6.84 23.74 -23.97
N GLY A 78 5.63 23.98 -24.47
CA GLY A 78 5.02 23.15 -25.49
C GLY A 78 4.41 21.85 -24.95
N ASN A 79 4.40 20.82 -25.79
CA ASN A 79 3.82 19.52 -25.45
C ASN A 79 4.77 18.72 -24.56
N ALA A 80 4.29 18.41 -23.36
CA ALA A 80 4.98 17.57 -22.40
C ALA A 80 4.12 16.38 -22.01
N ARG A 81 4.77 15.25 -21.74
CA ARG A 81 4.14 14.03 -21.24
C ARG A 81 4.60 13.74 -19.82
N ALA A 82 3.68 13.29 -19.00
CA ALA A 82 3.94 12.81 -17.64
C ALA A 82 4.47 11.38 -17.70
N ILE A 83 5.59 11.11 -17.04
CA ILE A 83 6.18 9.77 -16.89
C ILE A 83 6.63 9.57 -15.45
N ALA A 84 6.72 8.30 -15.03
CA ALA A 84 7.28 7.95 -13.73
C ALA A 84 8.78 8.25 -13.69
N VAL A 85 9.28 8.69 -12.53
CA VAL A 85 10.67 9.15 -12.38
C VAL A 85 11.69 8.06 -12.66
N ASP A 86 11.40 6.82 -12.27
CA ASP A 86 12.23 5.64 -12.51
C ASP A 86 12.52 5.46 -14.00
N LYS A 87 11.49 5.51 -14.83
CA LYS A 87 11.60 5.46 -16.29
C LYS A 87 12.31 6.70 -16.84
N ALA A 88 12.11 7.86 -16.21
CA ALA A 88 12.74 9.09 -16.66
C ALA A 88 14.27 9.05 -16.47
N GLU A 89 14.75 8.45 -15.39
CA GLU A 89 16.19 8.35 -15.08
C GLU A 89 16.94 7.39 -16.01
N GLU A 90 16.25 6.38 -16.54
CA GLU A 90 16.82 5.44 -17.51
C GLU A 90 17.08 6.09 -18.88
N GLU A 91 16.19 7.00 -19.31
CA GLU A 91 16.16 7.53 -20.68
C GLU A 91 16.59 9.01 -20.79
N TYR A 92 16.46 9.81 -19.73
CA TYR A 92 16.62 11.27 -19.77
C TYR A 92 17.50 11.81 -18.65
N ALA A 93 18.16 12.94 -18.90
CA ALA A 93 18.96 13.61 -17.86
C ALA A 93 18.10 14.59 -17.02
N PRO A 94 18.38 14.78 -15.72
CA PRO A 94 17.66 15.79 -14.94
C PRO A 94 17.90 17.20 -15.49
N CYS A 95 16.87 18.03 -15.37
CA CYS A 95 16.99 19.46 -15.63
C CYS A 95 17.75 20.17 -14.50
N GLY A 96 18.92 20.73 -14.83
CA GLY A 96 19.73 21.52 -13.88
C GLY A 96 19.14 22.89 -13.50
N THR A 97 17.92 23.21 -13.94
CA THR A 97 17.20 24.43 -13.52
C THR A 97 16.17 24.11 -12.46
N CYS A 98 15.30 23.13 -12.70
CA CYS A 98 14.26 22.78 -11.73
C CYS A 98 14.69 21.70 -10.75
N TRP A 99 15.86 21.08 -10.92
CA TRP A 99 16.41 20.05 -10.01
C TRP A 99 15.31 19.10 -9.52
N PRO A 100 14.68 18.35 -10.44
CA PRO A 100 13.62 17.42 -10.09
C PRO A 100 14.14 16.42 -9.06
N ALA A 101 13.36 16.18 -8.00
CA ALA A 101 13.68 15.15 -7.02
C ALA A 101 13.36 13.79 -7.63
N ALA A 102 14.31 12.87 -7.50
CA ALA A 102 14.12 11.44 -7.71
C ALA A 102 13.38 10.81 -6.53
#